data_AF-A0A059KJD3-F1
#
_entry.id   AF-A0A059KJD3-F1
#
_cell.length_a   1.000
_cell.length_b   1.000
_cell.length_c   1.000
_cell.angle_alpha   90.00
_cell.angle_beta   90.00
_cell.angle_gamma   90.00
#
_symmetry.space_group_name_H-M   'P 1'
#
loop_
_entity.id
_entity.type
_entity.pdbx_description
1 polymer ?
#
loop_
_entity_poly.entity_id
_entity_poly.type
_entity_poly.pdbx_seq_one_letter_code
_entity_poly.pdbx_strand_id
1 'polypeptide(L)'
;MSDDRKRLDVLDAPDALAPTDPWSALRALTPARIGLGRVGASLPTRELLAFGAAHAQARDAVHLPLDVAALRPRLQALGLQPIELASAAPDRATYLLRPDLGRRLGASGGALLDAHTAAHGPLPDDALLIVVGDGLSSAAIERQAVPLLAEVQRQRPPGWTLGPVVVATQARVALGDDIGQRLGAAMVAVLIGERPGLSSPDSLGIYLTRAPRVGRSDAERNCLSNVRAEGLVHAEAARRLWWLAEAGRRLGATGVALKDDSGLAPGAGLGVTAAAPLPSGRSG
;
A
#
# COMPACT_ATOMS: atom_id res chain seq x y z
N MET A 1 -45.14 -6.38 -42.60
CA MET A 1 -44.80 -5.19 -41.80
C MET A 1 -43.79 -5.64 -40.75
N SER A 2 -42.50 -5.87 -41.00
CA SER A 2 -41.44 -4.98 -41.54
C SER A 2 -41.67 -3.55 -41.06
N ASP A 3 -40.82 -2.85 -40.34
CA ASP A 3 -39.38 -2.91 -40.10
C ASP A 3 -39.16 -1.88 -38.96
N ASP A 4 -38.45 -2.19 -37.87
CA ASP A 4 -37.78 -1.14 -37.05
C ASP A 4 -36.86 -1.70 -35.94
N ARG A 5 -35.98 -2.65 -36.32
CA ARG A 5 -34.79 -2.99 -35.52
C ARG A 5 -33.54 -2.89 -36.38
N LYS A 6 -33.28 -1.72 -36.93
CA LYS A 6 -31.92 -1.27 -37.28
C LYS A 6 -31.37 -0.56 -36.03
N ARG A 7 -30.88 -1.31 -35.04
CA ARG A 7 -29.49 -1.76 -34.97
C ARG A 7 -28.54 -0.57 -35.16
N LEU A 8 -28.32 0.13 -34.05
CA LEU A 8 -27.38 1.21 -33.86
C LEU A 8 -25.93 0.66 -33.80
N ASP A 9 -25.54 -0.18 -34.77
CA ASP A 9 -24.23 -0.84 -34.84
C ASP A 9 -23.33 -0.15 -35.88
N VAL A 10 -23.30 1.19 -35.90
CA VAL A 10 -22.54 1.97 -36.92
C VAL A 10 -21.28 2.63 -36.35
N LEU A 11 -20.90 2.37 -35.09
CA LEU A 11 -19.73 3.03 -34.49
C LEU A 11 -18.48 2.15 -34.29
N ASP A 12 -18.53 0.84 -34.58
CA ASP A 12 -17.40 -0.08 -34.34
C ASP A 12 -17.05 -0.99 -35.54
N ALA A 13 -17.19 -0.50 -36.77
CA ALA A 13 -16.54 -1.17 -37.90
C ALA A 13 -15.06 -0.75 -37.95
N PRO A 14 -14.09 -1.65 -37.71
CA PRO A 14 -12.69 -1.31 -37.94
C PRO A 14 -12.49 -1.01 -39.42
N ASP A 15 -12.08 0.21 -39.72
CA ASP A 15 -11.77 0.64 -41.07
C ASP A 15 -10.55 -0.16 -41.56
N ALA A 16 -10.80 -1.18 -42.38
CA ALA A 16 -9.80 -2.16 -42.82
C ALA A 16 -8.67 -1.56 -43.68
N LEU A 17 -8.77 -0.26 -44.00
CA LEU A 17 -7.80 0.52 -44.78
C LEU A 17 -7.08 1.59 -43.94
N ALA A 18 -7.38 1.73 -42.65
CA ALA A 18 -6.66 2.66 -41.78
C ALA A 18 -5.22 2.15 -41.55
N PRO A 19 -4.18 2.99 -41.80
CA PRO A 19 -2.82 2.62 -41.47
C PRO A 19 -2.75 2.21 -40.00
N THR A 20 -2.12 1.06 -39.72
CA THR A 20 -1.86 0.62 -38.36
C THR A 20 -1.17 1.75 -37.59
N ASP A 21 -1.81 2.23 -36.53
CA ASP A 21 -1.26 3.31 -35.72
C ASP A 21 0.15 2.89 -35.24
N PRO A 22 1.21 3.63 -35.65
CA PRO A 22 2.60 3.26 -35.34
C PRO A 22 2.87 3.25 -33.83
N TRP A 23 2.03 3.90 -33.03
CA TRP A 23 2.13 3.93 -31.57
C TRP A 23 1.47 2.74 -30.88
N SER A 24 0.71 1.90 -31.60
CA SER A 24 -0.01 0.76 -31.02
C SER A 24 0.91 -0.22 -30.28
N ALA A 25 2.02 -0.60 -30.91
CA ALA A 25 3.01 -1.48 -30.31
C ALA A 25 3.64 -0.87 -29.04
N LEU A 26 3.92 0.44 -29.04
CA LEU A 26 4.49 1.13 -27.90
C LEU A 26 3.49 1.30 -26.75
N ARG A 27 2.22 1.57 -27.05
CA ARG A 27 1.15 1.66 -26.02
C ARG A 27 0.93 0.35 -25.30
N ALA A 28 1.12 -0.79 -25.97
CA ALA A 28 1.02 -2.10 -25.31
C ALA A 28 2.11 -2.32 -24.25
N LEU A 29 3.23 -1.58 -24.32
CA LEU A 29 4.36 -1.71 -23.40
C LEU A 29 4.25 -0.81 -22.17
N THR A 30 3.26 0.09 -22.10
CA THR A 30 3.15 1.03 -20.99
C THR A 30 1.69 1.45 -20.71
N PRO A 31 1.29 1.55 -19.43
CA PRO A 31 0.01 2.14 -19.07
C PRO A 31 -0.02 3.67 -19.24
N ALA A 32 1.11 4.30 -19.59
CA ALA A 32 1.18 5.71 -19.87
C ALA A 32 0.39 6.05 -21.15
N ARG A 33 -0.36 7.16 -21.12
CA ARG A 33 -1.18 7.63 -22.23
C ARG A 33 -0.31 8.29 -23.31
N ILE A 34 0.42 7.50 -24.09
CA ILE A 34 1.33 7.95 -25.15
C ILE A 34 0.68 7.80 -26.53
N GLY A 35 1.18 8.56 -27.52
CA GLY A 35 0.72 8.43 -28.91
C GLY A 35 -0.78 8.71 -29.10
N LEU A 36 -1.33 9.67 -28.34
CA LEU A 36 -2.78 9.96 -28.33
C LEU A 36 -3.27 10.73 -29.56
N GLY A 37 -2.36 11.22 -30.41
CA GLY A 37 -2.67 12.15 -31.48
C GLY A 37 -2.95 13.56 -30.96
N ARG A 38 -3.36 14.45 -31.87
CA ARG A 38 -3.69 15.85 -31.57
C ARG A 38 -4.67 16.43 -32.60
N VAL A 39 -5.44 17.42 -32.18
CA VAL A 39 -6.25 18.28 -33.06
C VAL A 39 -5.75 19.71 -32.87
N GLY A 40 -4.98 20.22 -33.83
CA GLY A 40 -4.25 21.49 -33.67
C GLY A 40 -3.22 21.40 -32.54
N ALA A 41 -3.40 22.25 -31.52
CA ALA A 41 -2.60 22.28 -30.29
C ALA A 41 -3.25 21.53 -29.11
N SER A 42 -4.38 20.85 -29.33
CA SER A 42 -5.19 20.23 -28.29
C SER A 42 -5.28 18.70 -28.41
N LEU A 43 -5.71 18.04 -27.35
CA LEU A 43 -6.04 16.61 -27.36
C LEU A 43 -7.28 16.34 -28.22
N PRO A 44 -7.37 15.18 -28.89
CA PRO A 44 -8.61 14.74 -29.51
C PRO A 44 -9.73 14.61 -28.47
N THR A 45 -10.97 14.91 -28.86
CA THR A 45 -12.14 14.89 -27.96
C THR A 45 -12.28 13.57 -27.21
N ARG A 46 -12.04 12.43 -27.87
CA ARG A 46 -12.12 11.11 -27.22
C ARG A 46 -11.16 10.98 -26.03
N GLU A 47 -9.95 11.52 -26.16
CA GLU A 47 -8.89 11.42 -25.16
C GLU A 47 -9.18 12.35 -23.98
N LEU A 48 -9.74 13.53 -24.28
CA LEU A 48 -10.24 14.45 -23.27
C LEU A 48 -11.38 13.83 -22.45
N LEU A 49 -12.35 13.18 -23.11
CA LEU A 49 -13.46 12.49 -22.44
C LEU A 49 -12.96 11.30 -21.61
N ALA A 50 -12.06 10.48 -22.15
CA ALA A 50 -11.46 9.35 -21.43
C ALA A 50 -10.63 9.80 -20.23
N PHE A 51 -9.98 10.98 -20.31
CA PHE A 51 -9.32 11.59 -19.16
C PHE A 51 -10.34 12.05 -18.12
N GLY A 52 -11.39 12.77 -18.53
CA GLY A 52 -12.45 13.24 -17.63
C GLY A 52 -13.13 12.09 -16.87
N ALA A 53 -13.46 11.00 -17.56
CA ALA A 53 -14.03 9.80 -16.94
C ALA A 53 -13.09 9.17 -15.91
N ALA A 54 -11.83 8.96 -16.26
CA ALA A 54 -10.83 8.41 -15.33
C ALA A 54 -10.59 9.33 -14.12
N HIS A 55 -10.63 10.65 -14.32
CA HIS A 55 -10.50 11.61 -13.23
C HIS A 55 -11.68 11.55 -12.26
N ALA A 56 -12.92 11.47 -12.77
CA ALA A 56 -14.11 11.32 -11.94
C ALA A 56 -14.04 10.02 -11.11
N GLN A 57 -13.73 8.89 -11.75
CA GLN A 57 -13.56 7.60 -11.08
C GLN A 57 -12.48 7.63 -9.99
N ALA A 58 -11.33 8.25 -10.27
CA ALA A 58 -10.25 8.38 -9.29
C ALA A 58 -10.67 9.23 -8.08
N ARG A 59 -11.47 10.29 -8.29
CA ARG A 59 -12.02 11.11 -7.19
C ARG A 59 -12.99 10.30 -6.33
N ASP A 60 -13.92 9.59 -6.96
CA ASP A 60 -14.91 8.79 -6.24
C ASP A 60 -14.25 7.67 -5.42
N ALA A 61 -13.21 7.04 -5.98
CA ALA A 61 -12.44 6.00 -5.29
C ALA A 61 -11.78 6.48 -3.99
N VAL A 62 -11.37 7.76 -3.91
CA VAL A 62 -10.80 8.34 -2.69
C VAL A 62 -11.84 8.40 -1.56
N HIS A 63 -13.12 8.53 -1.89
CA HIS A 63 -14.21 8.65 -0.91
C HIS A 63 -14.81 7.31 -0.49
N LEU A 64 -14.51 6.22 -1.19
CA LEU A 64 -15.04 4.89 -0.86
C LEU A 64 -14.48 4.39 0.48
N PRO A 65 -15.32 4.07 1.48
CA PRO A 65 -14.87 3.48 2.73
C PRO A 65 -14.45 2.02 2.54
N LEU A 66 -13.63 1.51 3.44
CA LEU A 66 -13.24 0.09 3.46
C LEU A 66 -14.39 -0.76 4.00
N ASP A 67 -14.75 -1.81 3.25
CA ASP A 67 -15.70 -2.82 3.72
C ASP A 67 -15.00 -3.83 4.65
N VAL A 68 -14.86 -3.45 5.92
CA VAL A 68 -14.27 -4.30 6.97
C VAL A 68 -15.08 -5.58 7.17
N ALA A 69 -16.40 -5.50 7.04
CA ALA A 69 -17.28 -6.65 7.21
C ALA A 69 -17.05 -7.72 6.13
N ALA A 70 -16.78 -7.31 4.89
CA ALA A 70 -16.40 -8.22 3.81
C ALA A 70 -14.93 -8.69 3.90
N LEU A 71 -14.02 -7.84 4.40
CA LEU A 71 -12.60 -8.18 4.53
C LEU A 71 -12.33 -9.20 5.65
N ARG A 72 -12.99 -9.03 6.79
CA ARG A 72 -12.82 -9.87 7.99
C ARG A 72 -12.90 -11.38 7.73
N PRO A 73 -13.96 -11.93 7.13
CA PRO A 73 -14.06 -13.38 6.91
C PRO A 73 -12.97 -13.91 5.97
N ARG A 74 -12.51 -13.09 5.02
CA ARG A 74 -11.41 -13.46 4.11
C ARG A 74 -10.07 -13.56 4.83
N LEU A 75 -9.80 -12.68 5.79
CA LEU A 75 -8.63 -12.78 6.67
C LEU A 75 -8.73 -14.00 7.61
N GLN A 76 -9.91 -14.25 8.16
CA GLN A 76 -10.16 -15.43 9.01
C GLN A 76 -9.99 -16.75 8.26
N ALA A 77 -10.35 -16.79 6.97
CA ALA A 77 -10.10 -17.95 6.11
C ALA A 77 -8.61 -18.27 5.90
N LEU A 78 -7.72 -17.27 6.11
CA LEU A 78 -6.26 -17.48 6.17
C LEU A 78 -5.76 -17.90 7.57
N GLY A 79 -6.67 -18.16 8.52
CA GLY A 79 -6.34 -18.44 9.91
C GLY A 79 -5.88 -17.22 10.71
N LEU A 80 -6.05 -16.01 10.17
CA LEU A 80 -5.68 -14.76 10.84
C LEU A 80 -6.84 -14.27 11.71
N GLN A 81 -6.53 -13.77 12.90
CA GLN A 81 -7.52 -13.17 13.80
C GLN A 81 -7.42 -11.65 13.72
N PRO A 82 -8.30 -10.97 12.96
CA PRO A 82 -8.23 -9.53 12.81
C PRO A 82 -8.71 -8.80 14.06
N ILE A 83 -7.93 -7.83 14.52
CA ILE A 83 -8.32 -6.82 15.52
C ILE A 83 -8.78 -5.59 14.76
N GLU A 84 -10.05 -5.22 14.89
CA GLU A 84 -10.63 -4.08 14.21
C GLU A 84 -10.47 -2.80 15.05
N LEU A 85 -9.93 -1.75 14.43
CA LEU A 85 -9.69 -0.44 15.03
C LEU A 85 -10.09 0.69 14.07
N ALA A 86 -10.21 1.88 14.63
CA ALA A 86 -10.31 3.12 13.87
C ALA A 86 -9.25 4.11 14.36
N SER A 87 -8.80 4.99 13.47
CA SER A 87 -8.01 6.15 13.87
C SER A 87 -8.88 7.19 14.61
N ALA A 88 -8.27 8.31 15.00
CA ALA A 88 -8.98 9.44 15.60
C ALA A 88 -9.81 10.24 14.59
N ALA A 89 -9.75 9.91 13.30
CA ALA A 89 -10.60 10.55 12.29
C ALA A 89 -12.00 9.89 12.31
N PRO A 90 -13.07 10.63 12.67
CA PRO A 90 -14.40 10.05 12.84
C PRO A 90 -15.08 9.66 11.53
N ASP A 91 -14.63 10.24 10.41
CA ASP A 91 -15.22 10.03 9.08
C ASP A 91 -14.18 10.26 7.97
N ARG A 92 -14.57 9.88 6.74
CA ARG A 92 -13.70 9.95 5.55
C ARG A 92 -13.35 11.38 5.16
N ALA A 93 -14.27 12.34 5.30
CA ALA A 93 -14.02 13.73 4.94
C ALA A 93 -13.00 14.36 5.89
N THR A 94 -13.16 14.14 7.20
CA THR A 94 -12.23 14.56 8.23
C THR A 94 -10.86 13.90 8.01
N TYR A 95 -10.79 12.61 7.70
CA TYR A 95 -9.53 11.92 7.40
C TYR A 95 -8.74 12.54 6.24
N LEU A 96 -9.42 12.99 5.20
CA LEU A 96 -8.79 13.63 4.04
C LEU A 96 -8.24 15.02 4.38
N LEU A 97 -8.93 15.77 5.24
CA LEU A 97 -8.55 17.13 5.65
C LEU A 97 -7.60 17.19 6.85
N ARG A 98 -7.60 16.16 7.70
CA ARG A 98 -6.87 16.10 8.99
C ARG A 98 -5.96 14.87 9.04
N PRO A 99 -4.81 14.90 8.33
CA PRO A 99 -3.88 13.78 8.31
C PRO A 99 -3.32 13.45 9.70
N ASP A 100 -3.27 14.41 10.62
CA ASP A 100 -2.86 14.21 12.01
C ASP A 100 -3.78 13.25 12.78
N LEU A 101 -5.09 13.28 12.52
CA LEU A 101 -6.06 12.38 13.15
C LEU A 101 -5.92 10.94 12.64
N GLY A 102 -5.63 10.77 11.35
CA GLY A 102 -5.37 9.45 10.76
C GLY A 102 -4.08 8.77 11.27
N ARG A 103 -3.20 9.51 11.96
CA ARG A 103 -1.95 9.01 12.55
C ARG A 103 -2.09 8.62 14.03
N ARG A 104 -3.28 8.76 14.62
CA ARG A 104 -3.56 8.54 16.05
C ARG A 104 -4.69 7.53 16.22
N LEU A 105 -4.63 6.71 17.26
CA LEU A 105 -5.73 5.81 17.60
C LEU A 105 -6.98 6.59 18.00
N GLY A 106 -8.14 6.04 17.64
CA GLY A 106 -9.43 6.50 18.14
C GLY A 106 -9.58 6.24 19.65
N ALA A 107 -10.60 6.86 20.25
CA ALA A 107 -10.79 6.90 21.71
C ALA A 107 -10.81 5.51 22.38
N SER A 108 -11.36 4.49 21.72
CA SER A 108 -11.45 3.11 22.24
C SER A 108 -10.25 2.23 21.85
N GLY A 109 -9.48 2.62 20.84
CA GLY A 109 -8.47 1.74 20.25
C GLY A 109 -7.29 1.46 21.17
N GLY A 110 -6.86 2.48 21.93
CA GLY A 110 -5.80 2.32 22.92
C GLY A 110 -6.15 1.29 23.99
N ALA A 111 -7.31 1.43 24.64
CA ALA A 111 -7.77 0.52 25.68
C ALA A 111 -7.95 -0.92 25.18
N LEU A 112 -8.41 -1.11 23.94
CA LEU A 112 -8.53 -2.42 23.32
C LEU A 112 -7.16 -3.11 23.17
N LEU A 113 -6.18 -2.39 22.63
CA LEU A 113 -4.82 -2.92 22.47
C LEU A 113 -4.14 -3.18 23.80
N ASP A 114 -4.30 -2.29 24.78
CA ASP A 114 -3.74 -2.45 26.12
C ASP A 114 -4.33 -3.70 26.81
N ALA A 115 -5.65 -3.93 26.68
CA ALA A 115 -6.31 -5.13 27.18
C ALA A 115 -5.84 -6.40 26.46
N HIS A 116 -5.62 -6.34 25.14
CA HIS A 116 -5.06 -7.46 24.38
C HIS A 116 -3.65 -7.82 24.89
N THR A 117 -2.78 -6.83 25.06
CA THR A 117 -1.41 -7.02 25.60
C THR A 117 -1.45 -7.53 27.03
N ALA A 118 -2.39 -7.07 27.87
CA ALA A 118 -2.53 -7.58 29.24
C ALA A 118 -2.93 -9.07 29.29
N ALA A 119 -3.76 -9.51 28.33
CA ALA A 119 -4.23 -10.90 28.26
C ALA A 119 -3.21 -11.87 27.64
N HIS A 120 -2.41 -11.41 26.67
CA HIS A 120 -1.53 -12.28 25.87
C HIS A 120 -0.03 -12.00 26.05
N GLY A 121 0.33 -10.95 26.78
CA GLY A 121 1.69 -10.42 26.85
C GLY A 121 2.07 -9.54 25.65
N PRO A 122 3.25 -8.89 25.69
CA PRO A 122 3.80 -8.22 24.52
C PRO A 122 4.12 -9.23 23.42
N LEU A 123 4.12 -8.77 22.17
CA LEU A 123 4.50 -9.61 21.05
C LEU A 123 5.96 -10.08 21.16
N PRO A 124 6.25 -11.36 20.83
CA PRO A 124 7.62 -11.85 20.75
C PRO A 124 8.48 -11.04 19.77
N ASP A 125 9.80 -11.00 20.02
CA ASP A 125 10.75 -10.28 19.16
C ASP A 125 10.81 -10.81 17.71
N ASP A 126 10.41 -12.06 17.49
CA ASP A 126 10.33 -12.71 16.19
C ASP A 126 8.94 -12.65 15.54
N ALA A 127 7.97 -11.96 16.17
CA ALA A 127 6.65 -11.73 15.60
C ALA A 127 6.62 -10.46 14.74
N LEU A 128 6.29 -10.60 13.46
CA LEU A 128 5.98 -9.46 12.60
C LEU A 128 4.52 -9.04 12.83
N LEU A 129 4.30 -7.80 13.29
CA LEU A 129 2.97 -7.21 13.37
C LEU A 129 2.53 -6.71 11.99
N ILE A 130 1.31 -7.05 11.60
CA ILE A 130 0.70 -6.62 10.34
C ILE A 130 -0.45 -5.66 10.66
N VAL A 131 -0.40 -4.45 10.08
CA VAL A 131 -1.49 -3.48 10.13
C VAL A 131 -2.01 -3.27 8.72
N VAL A 132 -3.29 -3.51 8.48
CA VAL A 132 -4.00 -3.29 7.22
C VAL A 132 -4.84 -2.03 7.38
N GLY A 133 -4.47 -0.96 6.67
CA GLY A 133 -5.14 0.33 6.71
C GLY A 133 -5.75 0.70 5.36
N ASP A 134 -6.99 1.19 5.36
CA ASP A 134 -7.69 1.67 4.16
C ASP A 134 -6.86 2.69 3.34
N GLY A 135 -6.19 3.62 4.03
CA GLY A 135 -5.38 4.63 3.37
C GLY A 135 -6.22 5.52 2.45
N LEU A 136 -5.64 5.89 1.31
CA LEU A 136 -6.34 6.69 0.30
C LEU A 136 -7.11 5.84 -0.73
N SER A 137 -6.95 4.52 -0.72
CA SER A 137 -7.66 3.59 -1.61
C SER A 137 -8.10 2.33 -0.88
N SER A 138 -9.35 2.28 -0.46
CA SER A 138 -9.98 1.08 0.11
C SER A 138 -10.01 -0.07 -0.88
N ALA A 139 -10.24 0.24 -2.17
CA ALA A 139 -10.24 -0.74 -3.25
C ALA A 139 -8.89 -1.46 -3.40
N ALA A 140 -7.76 -0.77 -3.15
CA ALA A 140 -6.45 -1.39 -3.12
C ALA A 140 -6.34 -2.44 -2.01
N ILE A 141 -6.82 -2.12 -0.80
CA ILE A 141 -6.81 -3.06 0.32
C ILE A 141 -7.68 -4.29 0.03
N GLU A 142 -8.90 -4.07 -0.44
CA GLU A 142 -9.86 -5.15 -0.71
C GLU A 142 -9.37 -6.13 -1.77
N ARG A 143 -8.63 -5.62 -2.77
CA ARG A 143 -8.04 -6.44 -3.85
C ARG A 143 -6.73 -7.10 -3.44
N GLN A 144 -5.82 -6.34 -2.84
CA GLN A 144 -4.42 -6.74 -2.71
C GLN A 144 -4.05 -7.34 -1.35
N ALA A 145 -4.73 -6.98 -0.25
CA ALA A 145 -4.27 -7.35 1.09
C ALA A 145 -4.33 -8.86 1.35
N VAL A 146 -5.44 -9.53 1.01
CA VAL A 146 -5.60 -10.97 1.27
C VAL A 146 -4.63 -11.83 0.44
N PRO A 147 -4.49 -11.64 -0.89
CA PRO A 147 -3.50 -12.38 -1.67
C PRO A 147 -2.06 -12.15 -1.20
N LEU A 148 -1.72 -10.90 -0.85
CA LEU A 148 -0.41 -10.57 -0.30
C LEU A 148 -0.15 -11.29 1.02
N LEU A 149 -1.11 -11.29 1.95
CA LEU A 149 -0.96 -11.94 3.25
C LEU A 149 -0.83 -13.47 3.13
N ALA A 150 -1.51 -14.07 2.15
CA ALA A 150 -1.32 -15.49 1.85
C ALA A 150 0.12 -15.79 1.41
N GLU A 151 0.74 -14.93 0.59
CA GLU A 151 2.16 -15.05 0.22
C GLU A 151 3.10 -14.79 1.41
N VAL A 152 2.80 -13.80 2.25
CA VAL A 152 3.58 -13.52 3.48
C VAL A 152 3.57 -14.73 4.41
N GLN A 153 2.43 -15.41 4.60
CA GLN A 153 2.35 -16.64 5.38
C GLN A 153 3.14 -17.78 4.73
N ARG A 154 2.98 -17.98 3.42
CA ARG A 154 3.63 -19.06 2.66
C ARG A 154 5.15 -18.97 2.68
N GLN A 155 5.68 -17.75 2.58
CA GLN A 155 7.11 -17.48 2.47
C GLN A 155 7.78 -17.12 3.81
N ARG A 156 7.08 -17.31 4.93
CA ARG A 156 7.57 -16.97 6.26
C ARG A 156 8.88 -17.72 6.58
N PRO A 157 9.99 -17.02 6.88
CA PRO A 157 11.25 -17.67 7.22
C PRO A 157 11.15 -18.46 8.55
N PRO A 158 12.00 -19.49 8.73
CA PRO A 158 12.12 -20.17 10.02
C PRO A 158 12.48 -19.20 11.16
N GLY A 159 11.89 -19.41 12.34
CA GLY A 159 12.13 -18.53 13.50
C GLY A 159 11.54 -17.12 13.33
N TRP A 160 10.48 -17.01 12.53
CA TRP A 160 9.57 -15.87 12.51
C TRP A 160 8.14 -16.35 12.73
N THR A 161 7.37 -15.53 13.41
CA THR A 161 5.93 -15.69 13.59
C THR A 161 5.21 -14.46 13.05
N LEU A 162 3.88 -14.56 12.90
CA LEU A 162 3.04 -13.39 12.63
C LEU A 162 2.30 -13.06 13.92
N GLY A 163 2.28 -11.78 14.29
CA GLY A 163 1.39 -11.27 15.32
C GLY A 163 -0.08 -11.27 14.85
N PRO A 164 -1.01 -10.75 15.66
CA PRO A 164 -2.36 -10.50 15.20
C PRO A 164 -2.34 -9.54 14.00
N VAL A 165 -3.33 -9.66 13.12
CA VAL A 165 -3.54 -8.67 12.05
C VAL A 165 -4.43 -7.58 12.61
N VAL A 166 -4.01 -6.33 12.49
CA VAL A 166 -4.86 -5.20 12.88
C VAL A 166 -5.47 -4.59 11.62
N VAL A 167 -6.79 -4.48 11.55
CA VAL A 167 -7.49 -3.77 10.48
C VAL A 167 -7.88 -2.40 11.02
N ALA A 168 -7.31 -1.33 10.47
CA ALA A 168 -7.51 0.03 10.94
C ALA A 168 -8.20 0.90 9.87
N THR A 169 -9.37 1.44 10.18
CA THR A 169 -10.05 2.39 9.30
C THR A 169 -9.54 3.81 9.51
N GLN A 170 -9.62 4.60 8.44
CA GLN A 170 -9.09 5.96 8.37
C GLN A 170 -7.62 6.06 8.80
N ALA A 171 -6.81 5.09 8.40
CA ALA A 171 -5.43 4.94 8.85
C ALA A 171 -4.43 5.70 7.96
N ARG A 172 -3.37 6.19 8.59
CA ARG A 172 -2.12 6.64 7.95
C ARG A 172 -1.00 5.71 8.40
N VAL A 173 0.11 5.70 7.66
CA VAL A 173 1.29 4.88 7.96
C VAL A 173 1.72 4.95 9.43
N ALA A 174 1.83 6.17 9.98
CA ALA A 174 2.30 6.36 11.36
C ALA A 174 1.35 5.83 12.45
N LEU A 175 0.10 5.48 12.12
CA LEU A 175 -0.80 4.81 13.06
C LEU A 175 -0.22 3.44 13.49
N GLY A 176 0.48 2.77 12.59
CA GLY A 176 1.16 1.51 12.89
C GLY A 176 2.21 1.63 13.99
N ASP A 177 2.76 2.82 14.24
CA ASP A 177 3.74 3.02 15.30
C ASP A 177 3.10 2.99 16.69
N ASP A 178 1.93 3.63 16.87
CA ASP A 178 1.16 3.62 18.11
C ASP A 178 0.64 2.19 18.41
N ILE A 179 0.10 1.52 17.38
CA ILE A 179 -0.34 0.12 17.47
C ILE A 179 0.82 -0.80 17.87
N GLY A 180 1.95 -0.70 17.16
CA GLY A 180 3.13 -1.52 17.42
C GLY A 180 3.71 -1.29 18.81
N GLN A 181 3.77 -0.03 19.26
CA GLN A 181 4.21 0.31 20.61
C GLN A 181 3.34 -0.34 21.69
N ARG A 182 2.01 -0.29 21.54
CA ARG A 182 1.06 -0.84 22.51
C ARG A 182 1.06 -2.36 22.56
N LEU A 183 1.25 -3.01 21.41
CA LEU A 183 1.38 -4.45 21.30
C LEU A 183 2.79 -4.97 21.64
N GLY A 184 3.74 -4.08 21.93
CA GLY A 184 5.14 -4.45 22.19
C GLY A 184 5.83 -5.08 20.98
N ALA A 185 5.40 -4.74 19.76
CA ALA A 185 5.96 -5.32 18.54
C ALA A 185 7.40 -4.86 18.30
N ALA A 186 8.31 -5.80 18.05
CA ALA A 186 9.67 -5.47 17.60
C ALA A 186 9.67 -4.88 16.19
N MET A 187 8.72 -5.27 15.32
CA MET A 187 8.52 -4.73 13.99
C MET A 187 7.05 -4.66 13.60
N VAL A 188 6.71 -3.65 12.80
CA VAL A 188 5.39 -3.50 12.19
C VAL A 188 5.52 -3.28 10.68
N ALA A 189 4.71 -4.00 9.92
CA ALA A 189 4.47 -3.73 8.49
C ALA A 189 3.05 -3.18 8.32
N VAL A 190 2.96 -1.95 7.82
CA VAL A 190 1.69 -1.29 7.52
C VAL A 190 1.39 -1.44 6.04
N LEU A 191 0.39 -2.25 5.71
CA LEU A 191 -0.21 -2.38 4.39
C LEU A 191 -1.26 -1.28 4.25
N ILE A 192 -1.08 -0.36 3.30
CA ILE A 192 -1.94 0.81 3.16
C ILE A 192 -2.31 1.08 1.71
N GLY A 193 -3.58 1.40 1.46
CA GLY A 193 -4.05 1.80 0.14
C GLY A 193 -3.39 3.11 -0.29
N GLU A 194 -2.70 3.10 -1.42
CA GLU A 194 -2.05 4.30 -1.97
C GLU A 194 -3.08 5.27 -2.56
N ARG A 195 -2.62 6.45 -2.96
CA ARG A 195 -3.47 7.41 -3.68
C ARG A 195 -3.90 6.78 -5.02
N PRO A 196 -5.21 6.74 -5.35
CA PRO A 196 -5.67 6.24 -6.64
C PRO A 196 -5.03 7.02 -7.80
N GLY A 197 -4.32 6.32 -8.68
CA GLY A 197 -3.86 6.88 -9.95
C GLY A 197 -4.95 6.84 -11.01
N LEU A 198 -4.84 7.68 -12.05
CA LEU A 198 -5.76 7.69 -13.19
C LEU A 198 -5.81 6.35 -13.97
N SER A 199 -4.75 5.56 -13.88
CA SER A 199 -4.64 4.24 -14.51
C SER A 199 -4.35 3.12 -13.50
N SER A 200 -4.32 3.44 -12.20
CA SER A 200 -3.85 2.56 -11.14
C SER A 200 -4.59 2.82 -9.83
N PRO A 201 -5.91 2.54 -9.76
CA PRO A 201 -6.72 2.88 -8.59
C PRO A 201 -6.49 1.97 -7.38
N ASP A 202 -5.83 0.82 -7.58
CA ASP A 202 -5.80 -0.31 -6.64
C ASP A 202 -4.39 -0.68 -6.14
N SER A 203 -3.46 0.29 -6.18
CA SER A 203 -2.09 0.11 -5.69
C SER A 203 -2.02 0.08 -4.15
N LEU A 204 -1.35 -0.93 -3.60
CA LEU A 204 -1.05 -1.07 -2.17
C LEU A 204 0.42 -0.77 -1.88
N GLY A 205 0.68 -0.05 -0.80
CA GLY A 205 2.02 0.19 -0.26
C GLY A 205 2.25 -0.57 1.05
N ILE A 206 3.49 -0.94 1.32
CA ILE A 206 3.93 -1.61 2.55
C ILE A 206 5.02 -0.75 3.20
N TYR A 207 4.80 -0.37 4.46
CA TYR A 207 5.76 0.40 5.25
C TYR A 207 6.24 -0.41 6.44
N LEU A 208 7.53 -0.76 6.45
CA LEU A 208 8.14 -1.54 7.52
C LEU A 208 8.92 -0.63 8.48
N THR A 209 8.60 -0.74 9.77
CA THR A 209 9.27 0.00 10.87
C THR A 209 9.81 -0.97 11.91
N ARG A 210 11.09 -0.84 12.27
CA ARG A 210 11.70 -1.48 13.45
C ARG A 210 11.48 -0.63 14.71
N ALA A 211 11.16 -1.31 15.81
CA ALA A 211 10.87 -0.72 17.11
C ALA A 211 9.87 0.45 16.99
N PRO A 212 8.65 0.19 16.46
CA PRO A 212 7.61 1.19 16.32
C PRO A 212 7.36 1.94 17.64
N ARG A 213 7.31 3.27 17.54
CA ARG A 213 6.92 4.15 18.65
C ARG A 213 6.34 5.46 18.10
N VAL A 214 5.44 6.08 18.86
CA VAL A 214 4.92 7.40 18.49
C VAL A 214 6.09 8.38 18.33
N GLY A 215 6.07 9.15 17.23
CA GLY A 215 7.13 10.11 16.91
C GLY A 215 8.20 9.62 15.94
N ARG A 216 8.14 8.37 15.46
CA ARG A 216 9.00 7.90 14.35
C ARG A 216 8.80 8.75 13.09
N SER A 217 9.89 9.01 12.39
CA SER A 217 9.95 9.77 11.14
C SER A 217 9.85 8.86 9.91
N ASP A 218 9.43 9.43 8.77
CA ASP A 218 9.30 8.69 7.50
C ASP A 218 10.63 8.14 6.99
N ALA A 219 11.75 8.76 7.36
CA ALA A 219 13.09 8.27 7.07
C ALA A 219 13.43 6.95 7.79
N GLU A 220 12.69 6.55 8.82
CA GLU A 220 12.92 5.31 9.57
C GLU A 220 12.11 4.13 9.03
N ARG A 221 11.41 4.29 7.90
CA ARG A 221 10.53 3.27 7.32
C ARG A 221 11.02 2.82 5.95
N ASN A 222 11.16 1.52 5.75
CA ASN A 222 11.31 0.98 4.40
C ASN A 222 9.95 0.98 3.71
N CYS A 223 9.92 1.31 2.42
CA CYS A 223 8.70 1.39 1.62
C CYS A 223 8.80 0.44 0.43
N LEU A 224 7.84 -0.48 0.31
CA LEU A 224 7.56 -1.22 -0.91
C LEU A 224 6.26 -0.67 -1.48
N SER A 225 6.29 -0.11 -2.69
CA SER A 225 5.13 0.52 -3.32
C SER A 225 4.66 -0.24 -4.54
N ASN A 226 3.51 0.17 -5.08
CA ASN A 226 2.98 -0.37 -6.33
C ASN A 226 2.69 -1.88 -6.26
N VAL A 227 2.25 -2.39 -5.10
CA VAL A 227 1.91 -3.80 -4.93
C VAL A 227 0.59 -4.11 -5.62
N ARG A 228 0.68 -4.79 -6.77
CA ARG A 228 -0.43 -5.22 -7.63
C ARG A 228 0.08 -6.12 -8.76
N ALA A 229 -0.83 -6.66 -9.57
CA ALA A 229 -0.48 -7.54 -10.70
C ALA A 229 0.42 -6.86 -11.75
N GLU A 230 0.15 -5.61 -12.10
CA GLU A 230 0.90 -4.82 -13.09
C GLU A 230 2.08 -4.05 -12.46
N GLY A 231 2.48 -4.41 -11.25
CA GLY A 231 3.52 -3.74 -10.47
C GLY A 231 4.38 -4.74 -9.71
N LEU A 232 4.58 -4.49 -8.42
CA LEU A 232 5.23 -5.42 -7.52
C LEU A 232 4.25 -6.54 -7.18
N VAL A 233 4.36 -7.67 -7.87
CA VAL A 233 3.47 -8.83 -7.66
C VAL A 233 3.57 -9.36 -6.22
N HIS A 234 2.49 -9.94 -5.71
CA HIS A 234 2.36 -10.34 -4.29
C HIS A 234 3.49 -11.24 -3.79
N ALA A 235 3.88 -12.24 -4.58
CA ALA A 235 4.94 -13.17 -4.21
C ALA A 235 6.29 -12.47 -4.05
N GLU A 236 6.62 -11.53 -4.93
CA GLU A 236 7.84 -10.73 -4.86
C GLU A 236 7.75 -9.72 -3.70
N ALA A 237 6.60 -9.06 -3.50
CA ALA A 237 6.38 -8.16 -2.38
C ALA A 237 6.58 -8.87 -1.02
N ALA A 238 6.04 -10.08 -0.86
CA ALA A 238 6.22 -10.90 0.34
C ALA A 238 7.69 -11.29 0.57
N ARG A 239 8.38 -11.73 -0.50
CA ARG A 239 9.81 -12.07 -0.45
C ARG A 239 10.65 -10.88 0.01
N ARG A 240 10.43 -9.70 -0.57
CA ARG A 240 11.14 -8.46 -0.18
C ARG A 240 10.80 -8.02 1.22
N LEU A 241 9.53 -8.12 1.63
CA LEU A 241 9.11 -7.80 2.99
C LEU A 241 9.88 -8.66 4.02
N TRP A 242 9.98 -9.97 3.79
CA TRP A 242 10.74 -10.84 4.68
C TRP A 242 12.24 -10.55 4.67
N TRP A 243 12.82 -10.29 3.50
CA TRP A 243 14.21 -9.88 3.40
C TRP A 243 14.49 -8.60 4.22
N LEU A 244 13.64 -7.59 4.08
CA LEU A 244 13.71 -6.33 4.84
C LEU A 244 13.52 -6.57 6.33
N ALA A 245 12.60 -7.43 6.74
CA ALA A 245 12.38 -7.78 8.14
C ALA A 245 13.62 -8.47 8.74
N GLU A 246 14.20 -9.44 8.05
CA GLU A 246 15.41 -10.12 8.51
C GLU A 246 16.62 -9.18 8.56
N ALA A 247 16.80 -8.35 7.54
CA ALA A 247 17.89 -7.39 7.49
C ALA A 247 17.73 -6.31 8.56
N GLY A 248 16.52 -5.78 8.75
CA GLY A 248 16.20 -4.83 9.82
C GLY A 248 16.30 -5.43 11.22
N ARG A 249 16.10 -6.75 11.36
CA ARG A 249 16.33 -7.47 12.63
C ARG A 249 17.80 -7.45 12.98
N ARG A 250 18.64 -7.87 12.03
CA ARG A 250 20.11 -7.94 12.17
C ARG A 250 20.75 -6.57 12.36
N LEU A 251 20.33 -5.57 11.59
CA LEU A 251 20.88 -4.22 11.63
C LEU A 251 20.43 -3.43 12.86
N GLY A 252 19.26 -3.73 13.42
CA GLY A 252 18.66 -2.94 14.48
C GLY A 252 17.88 -1.71 14.00
N ALA A 253 17.78 -1.50 12.69
CA ALA A 253 17.15 -0.32 12.09
C ALA A 253 16.46 -0.63 10.75
N THR A 254 15.52 0.25 10.38
CA THR A 254 14.82 0.30 9.08
C THR A 254 14.92 1.71 8.49
N GLY A 255 14.39 1.89 7.28
CA GLY A 255 14.38 3.16 6.57
C GLY A 255 15.70 3.46 5.88
N VAL A 256 16.15 4.72 5.91
CA VAL A 256 17.37 5.17 5.21
C VAL A 256 18.63 4.43 5.66
N ALA A 257 18.62 3.87 6.88
CA ALA A 257 19.72 3.05 7.38
C ALA A 257 19.78 1.65 6.73
N LEU A 258 18.69 1.18 6.12
CA LEU A 258 18.56 -0.13 5.50
C LEU A 258 18.20 0.01 4.02
N LYS A 259 19.19 -0.16 3.15
CA LYS A 259 18.96 -0.24 1.70
C LYS A 259 18.27 -1.55 1.33
N ASP A 260 17.33 -1.50 0.39
CA ASP A 260 16.74 -2.69 -0.20
C ASP A 260 17.69 -3.31 -1.23
N ASP A 261 18.44 -4.33 -0.79
CA ASP A 261 19.33 -5.14 -1.60
C ASP A 261 18.74 -6.55 -1.85
N SER A 262 17.42 -6.71 -1.68
CA SER A 262 16.72 -8.00 -1.84
C SER A 262 16.77 -8.57 -3.26
N GLY A 263 17.10 -7.75 -4.26
CA GLY A 263 17.31 -8.16 -5.66
C GLY A 263 18.77 -8.50 -5.99
N LEU A 264 19.70 -8.31 -5.07
CA LEU A 264 21.11 -8.63 -5.26
C LEU A 264 21.39 -10.10 -4.88
N ALA A 265 22.32 -10.73 -5.60
CA ALA A 265 22.79 -12.07 -5.24
C ALA A 265 23.39 -12.07 -3.82
N PRO A 266 23.25 -13.17 -3.05
CA PRO A 266 23.82 -13.27 -1.71
C PRO A 266 25.33 -12.94 -1.73
N GLY A 267 25.75 -11.89 -1.00
CA GLY A 267 27.15 -11.46 -0.90
C GLY A 267 27.52 -10.17 -1.64
N ALA A 268 26.62 -9.58 -2.45
CA ALA A 268 26.90 -8.36 -3.21
C ALA A 268 26.55 -7.04 -2.46
N GLY A 269 25.88 -7.11 -1.31
CA GLY A 269 25.39 -5.94 -0.56
C GLY A 269 25.88 -5.92 0.90
N LEU A 270 27.08 -5.41 1.13
CA LEU A 270 27.52 -4.89 2.45
C LEU A 270 28.21 -3.54 2.22
N GLY A 271 27.41 -2.54 1.87
CA GLY A 271 27.82 -1.14 1.91
C GLY A 271 27.12 -0.45 3.08
N VAL A 272 27.63 -0.65 4.29
CA VAL A 272 27.25 0.21 5.44
C VAL A 272 27.86 1.58 5.16
N THR A 273 27.07 2.51 4.64
CA THR A 273 27.47 3.93 4.66
C THR A 273 27.26 4.44 6.07
N ALA A 274 28.29 4.36 6.91
CA ALA A 274 28.33 5.10 8.15
C ALA A 274 28.22 6.60 7.80
N ALA A 275 27.13 7.25 8.22
CA ALA A 275 27.00 8.69 8.10
C ALA A 275 28.13 9.35 8.92
N ALA A 276 29.02 10.06 8.23
CA ALA A 276 30.09 10.81 8.89
C ALA A 276 29.49 11.90 9.81
N PRO A 277 30.02 12.11 11.02
CA PRO A 277 29.56 13.20 11.88
C PRO A 277 29.87 14.56 11.23
N LEU A 278 28.89 15.46 11.23
CA LEU A 278 29.09 16.85 10.83
C LEU A 278 30.17 17.50 11.72
N PRO A 279 31.13 18.25 11.15
CA PRO A 279 32.13 18.93 11.95
C PRO A 279 31.46 20.00 12.82
N SER A 280 31.76 19.98 14.12
CA SER A 280 31.37 21.01 15.06
C SER A 280 32.01 22.35 14.65
N GLY A 281 31.16 23.31 14.28
CA GLY A 281 31.57 24.68 14.01
C GLY A 281 32.22 25.28 15.24
N ARG A 282 33.50 25.69 15.10
CA ARG A 282 34.18 26.51 16.10
C ARG A 282 33.62 27.92 16.04
N SER A 283 33.28 28.44 17.22
CA SER A 283 33.08 29.84 17.52
C SER A 283 34.33 30.66 17.17
N GLY A 284 34.12 31.75 16.43
CA GLY A 284 35.04 32.85 16.19
C GLY A 284 34.22 34.08 15.82
#